data_AF-A0A839EKL8-F1
#
_entry.id   AF-A0A839EKL8-F1
#
_cell.length_a   1.000
_cell.length_b   1.000
_cell.length_c   1.000
_cell.angle_alpha   90.00
_cell.angle_beta   90.00
_cell.angle_gamma   90.00
#
_symmetry.space_group_name_H-M   'P 1'
#
loop_
_entity.id
_entity.type
_entity.pdbx_description
1 polymer ?
#
loop_
_entity_poly.entity_id
_entity_poly.type
_entity_poly.pdbx_seq_one_letter_code
_entity_poly.pdbx_strand_id
1 'polypeptide(L)'
;MKPEPALEQRGGRSCVGRKAIVYSFMKIPSMLTHVVTYAPEEPVHDAAIEDINKEAFGPGRFTRAAYRIREGGPHDRDLSFVALNGDYVVGSVRLTPILVGTAPAMLLGPLAVRPAWKKQGIGAALMRKSMETARLAGHRLIILVGDEPYYAPFGFRQIVGHQIEMPAPVEPSRFLACELTPRALKDVQGRVRHAGVDGQ
;
A
#
# COMPACT_ATOMS: atom_id res chain seq x y z
N MET A 1 44.47 -77.72 -26.02
CA MET A 1 44.86 -78.62 -24.91
C MET A 1 45.02 -77.75 -23.67
N LYS A 2 44.13 -77.86 -22.69
CA LYS A 2 44.25 -77.21 -21.36
C LYS A 2 45.45 -77.84 -20.59
N PRO A 3 46.08 -77.13 -19.64
CA PRO A 3 45.61 -77.23 -18.26
C PRO A 3 45.56 -75.91 -17.46
N GLU A 4 44.59 -75.89 -16.54
CA GLU A 4 44.43 -75.14 -15.28
C GLU A 4 45.46 -75.64 -14.21
N PRO A 5 45.45 -75.23 -12.90
CA PRO A 5 44.76 -74.15 -12.18
C PRO A 5 45.60 -73.42 -11.06
N ALA A 6 44.93 -72.48 -10.38
CA ALA A 6 44.95 -72.15 -8.95
C ALA A 6 46.22 -71.57 -8.25
N LEU A 7 46.05 -70.41 -7.59
CA LEU A 7 45.84 -70.37 -6.14
C LEU A 7 45.33 -68.99 -5.67
N GLU A 8 44.32 -69.00 -4.81
CA GLU A 8 43.95 -67.87 -3.94
C GLU A 8 45.17 -67.45 -3.09
N GLN A 9 45.27 -66.16 -2.76
CA GLN A 9 45.18 -65.75 -1.36
C GLN A 9 44.94 -64.24 -1.16
N ARG A 10 44.28 -64.00 -0.04
CA ARG A 10 43.65 -62.77 0.45
C ARG A 10 44.69 -61.70 0.79
N GLY A 11 44.26 -60.43 0.74
CA GLY A 11 44.84 -59.42 1.61
C GLY A 11 44.71 -57.98 1.13
N GLY A 12 44.12 -57.14 1.98
CA GLY A 12 44.43 -55.71 1.99
C GLY A 12 43.43 -54.81 1.28
N ARG A 13 42.43 -54.36 2.04
CA ARG A 13 41.59 -53.20 1.69
C ARG A 13 42.48 -51.98 1.44
N SER A 14 42.55 -51.55 0.19
CA SER A 14 43.08 -50.25 -0.21
C SER A 14 41.95 -49.20 -0.21
N CYS A 15 42.37 -47.94 -0.31
CA CYS A 15 41.59 -46.71 -0.44
C CYS A 15 41.17 -46.05 0.88
N VAL A 16 42.14 -45.36 1.49
CA VAL A 16 41.90 -44.15 2.29
C VAL A 16 41.29 -43.10 1.36
N GLY A 17 39.96 -43.04 1.31
CA GLY A 17 39.22 -41.98 0.64
C GLY A 17 39.41 -40.66 1.39
N ARG A 18 40.12 -39.70 0.78
CA ARG A 18 40.05 -38.30 1.19
C ARG A 18 38.63 -37.83 0.96
N LYS A 19 37.83 -37.75 2.02
CA LYS A 19 36.53 -37.08 1.98
C LYS A 19 36.78 -35.60 1.66
N ALA A 20 36.47 -35.20 0.44
CA ALA A 20 36.25 -33.81 0.12
C ALA A 20 35.14 -33.31 1.04
N ILE A 21 35.49 -32.43 1.99
CA ILE A 21 34.52 -31.67 2.75
C ILE A 21 33.92 -30.70 1.75
N VAL A 22 32.80 -31.10 1.15
CA VAL A 22 31.91 -30.18 0.45
C VAL A 22 31.35 -29.30 1.56
N TYR A 23 31.91 -28.11 1.73
CA TYR A 23 31.30 -27.08 2.56
C TYR A 23 29.94 -26.78 1.92
N SER A 24 28.89 -27.39 2.50
CA SER A 24 27.51 -27.00 2.27
C SER A 24 27.44 -25.51 2.56
N PHE A 25 27.22 -24.71 1.51
CA PHE A 25 26.93 -23.29 1.64
C PHE A 25 25.66 -23.17 2.49
N MET A 26 25.85 -23.03 3.81
CA MET A 26 24.84 -22.52 4.71
C MET A 26 24.36 -21.21 4.10
N LYS A 27 23.11 -21.19 3.60
CA LYS A 27 22.38 -19.97 3.32
C LYS A 27 22.36 -19.17 4.61
N ILE A 28 23.26 -18.20 4.72
CA ILE A 28 23.17 -17.14 5.71
C ILE A 28 21.86 -16.42 5.35
N PRO A 29 20.83 -16.42 6.21
CA PRO A 29 19.70 -15.54 5.98
C PRO A 29 20.26 -14.13 6.03
N SER A 30 20.22 -13.45 4.88
CA SER A 30 20.51 -12.02 4.79
C SER A 30 19.50 -11.29 5.69
N MET A 31 19.86 -11.09 6.97
CA MET A 31 19.20 -10.16 7.88
C MET A 31 19.58 -8.72 7.50
N LEU A 32 19.37 -8.35 6.23
CA LEU A 32 19.29 -6.94 5.88
C LEU A 32 17.95 -6.48 6.44
N THR A 33 17.99 -5.86 7.62
CA THR A 33 16.84 -5.12 8.14
C THR A 33 16.53 -4.04 7.12
N HIS A 34 15.46 -4.23 6.37
CA HIS A 34 14.98 -3.22 5.45
C HIS A 34 14.48 -2.03 6.27
N VAL A 35 15.33 -1.02 6.44
CA VAL A 35 14.95 0.23 7.08
C VAL A 35 13.98 0.95 6.14
N VAL A 36 12.75 1.16 6.61
CA VAL A 36 11.74 1.94 5.88
C VAL A 36 11.65 3.32 6.52
N THR A 37 11.83 4.37 5.71
CA THR A 37 11.63 5.76 6.10
C THR A 37 10.38 6.33 5.44
N TYR A 38 9.85 7.43 5.97
CA TYR A 38 8.61 8.06 5.48
C TYR A 38 8.83 9.54 5.19
N ALA A 39 8.68 9.95 3.94
CA ALA A 39 8.92 11.31 3.48
C ALA A 39 7.67 11.90 2.79
N PRO A 40 7.51 13.24 2.76
CA PRO A 40 6.53 13.89 1.90
C PRO A 40 6.68 13.46 0.44
N GLU A 41 5.58 13.46 -0.31
CA GLU A 41 5.59 13.10 -1.72
C GLU A 41 6.11 14.25 -2.60
N GLU A 42 7.33 14.10 -3.12
CA GLU A 42 7.89 14.98 -4.16
C GLU A 42 7.60 14.48 -5.60
N PRO A 43 7.64 15.37 -6.62
CA PRO A 43 7.38 15.00 -8.02
C PRO A 43 8.27 13.86 -8.57
N VAL A 44 9.50 13.71 -8.05
CA VAL A 44 10.40 12.61 -8.42
C VAL A 44 9.81 11.23 -8.14
N HIS A 45 8.84 11.12 -7.23
CA HIS A 45 8.19 9.86 -6.88
C HIS A 45 7.04 9.47 -7.82
N ASP A 46 6.56 10.37 -8.68
CA ASP A 46 5.32 10.17 -9.45
C ASP A 46 5.34 8.88 -10.28
N ALA A 47 6.44 8.62 -10.98
CA ALA A 47 6.60 7.41 -11.80
C ALA A 47 6.53 6.13 -10.97
N ALA A 48 7.24 6.11 -9.83
CA ALA A 48 7.25 4.95 -8.94
C ALA A 48 5.88 4.70 -8.29
N ILE A 49 5.15 5.77 -7.95
CA ILE A 49 3.80 5.68 -7.38
C ILE A 49 2.81 5.13 -8.42
N GLU A 50 2.90 5.58 -9.67
CA GLU A 50 2.07 5.05 -10.76
C GLU A 50 2.33 3.56 -10.98
N ASP A 51 3.58 3.11 -10.97
CA ASP A 51 3.94 1.69 -11.07
C ASP A 51 3.34 0.87 -9.92
N ILE A 52 3.44 1.35 -8.67
CA ILE A 52 2.85 0.69 -7.50
C ILE A 52 1.32 0.60 -7.64
N ASN A 53 0.67 1.67 -8.10
CA ASN A 53 -0.79 1.69 -8.28
C ASN A 53 -1.24 0.74 -9.39
N LYS A 54 -0.47 0.65 -10.48
CA LYS A 54 -0.70 -0.30 -11.56
C LYS A 54 -0.59 -1.74 -11.06
N GLU A 55 0.44 -2.05 -10.27
CA GLU A 55 0.63 -3.36 -9.65
C GLU A 55 -0.49 -3.70 -8.64
N ALA A 56 -0.88 -2.73 -7.81
CA ALA A 56 -1.84 -2.95 -6.73
C ALA A 56 -3.30 -3.03 -7.19
N PHE A 57 -3.68 -2.27 -8.23
CA PHE A 57 -5.09 -2.09 -8.60
C PHE A 57 -5.41 -2.46 -10.06
N GLY A 58 -4.40 -2.64 -10.92
CA GLY A 58 -4.58 -2.98 -12.32
C GLY A 58 -5.27 -1.88 -13.15
N PRO A 59 -5.63 -2.16 -14.42
CA PRO A 59 -6.26 -1.18 -15.31
C PRO A 59 -7.73 -0.89 -14.93
N GLY A 60 -8.43 -1.82 -14.28
CA GLY A 60 -9.82 -1.63 -13.85
C GLY A 60 -10.02 -0.57 -12.75
N ARG A 61 -8.94 0.07 -12.28
CA ARG A 61 -9.00 1.11 -11.25
C ARG A 61 -9.64 2.41 -11.76
N PHE A 62 -9.47 2.73 -13.05
CA PHE A 62 -9.98 3.97 -13.67
C PHE A 62 -11.52 4.04 -13.73
N THR A 63 -12.21 2.89 -13.67
CA THR A 63 -13.68 2.86 -13.64
C THR A 63 -14.25 3.15 -12.24
N ARG A 64 -13.42 3.11 -11.19
CA ARG A 64 -13.85 3.28 -9.80
C ARG A 64 -14.17 4.75 -9.53
N ALA A 65 -15.22 4.99 -8.74
CA ALA A 65 -15.68 6.35 -8.39
C ALA A 65 -14.55 7.27 -7.87
N ALA A 66 -13.67 6.73 -7.03
CA ALA A 66 -12.55 7.48 -6.48
C ALA A 66 -11.51 7.91 -7.53
N TYR A 67 -11.33 7.14 -8.62
CA TYR A 67 -10.45 7.55 -9.71
C TYR A 67 -11.06 8.68 -10.54
N ARG A 68 -12.37 8.63 -10.83
CA ARG A 68 -13.09 9.74 -11.50
C ARG A 68 -12.97 11.07 -10.76
N ILE A 69 -13.01 11.04 -9.43
CA ILE A 69 -12.78 12.24 -8.61
C ILE A 69 -11.34 12.77 -8.81
N ARG A 70 -10.35 11.88 -8.81
CA ARG A 70 -8.93 12.25 -8.97
C ARG A 70 -8.60 12.79 -10.37
N GLU A 71 -9.40 12.46 -11.38
CA GLU A 71 -9.26 13.07 -12.72
C GLU A 71 -9.64 14.56 -12.72
N GLY A 72 -10.36 15.04 -11.70
CA GLY A 72 -10.75 16.43 -11.57
C GLY A 72 -9.64 17.39 -11.10
N GLY A 73 -8.45 16.90 -10.73
CA GLY A 73 -7.36 17.78 -10.35
C GLY A 73 -6.27 17.13 -9.48
N PRO A 74 -5.31 17.94 -9.00
CA PRO A 74 -4.17 17.44 -8.25
C PRO A 74 -4.58 17.01 -6.83
N HIS A 75 -3.88 16.00 -6.32
CA HIS A 75 -3.89 15.70 -4.89
C HIS A 75 -3.08 16.76 -4.12
N ASP A 76 -3.26 16.79 -2.80
CA ASP A 76 -2.49 17.66 -1.92
C ASP A 76 -1.17 16.98 -1.53
N ARG A 77 -0.05 17.50 -2.03
CA ARG A 77 1.29 16.95 -1.78
C ARG A 77 1.75 17.12 -0.34
N ASP A 78 1.30 18.17 0.35
CA ASP A 78 1.67 18.42 1.75
C ASP A 78 1.04 17.38 2.69
N LEU A 79 -0.01 16.70 2.20
CA LEU A 79 -0.74 15.66 2.92
C LEU A 79 -0.47 14.25 2.39
N SER A 80 0.41 14.13 1.40
CA SER A 80 0.72 12.87 0.71
C SER A 80 2.15 12.43 1.01
N PHE A 81 2.34 11.13 1.15
CA PHE A 81 3.58 10.57 1.68
C PHE A 81 3.99 9.31 0.93
N VAL A 82 5.30 9.10 0.90
CA VAL A 82 5.94 7.88 0.41
C VAL A 82 6.63 7.14 1.54
N ALA A 83 6.65 5.82 1.42
CA ALA A 83 7.50 4.94 2.21
C ALA A 83 8.69 4.51 1.35
N LEU A 84 9.90 4.67 1.86
CA LEU A 84 11.15 4.51 1.14
C LEU A 84 12.02 3.44 1.80
N ASN A 85 12.66 2.61 0.98
CA ASN A 85 13.81 1.80 1.40
C ASN A 85 15.03 2.24 0.59
N GLY A 86 15.90 3.06 1.20
CA GLY A 86 16.84 3.87 0.42
C GLY A 86 16.07 4.80 -0.52
N ASP A 87 16.43 4.81 -1.80
CA ASP A 87 15.73 5.60 -2.83
C ASP A 87 14.52 4.86 -3.44
N TYR A 88 14.26 3.63 -3.02
CA TYR A 88 13.20 2.82 -3.58
C TYR A 88 11.85 3.08 -2.89
N VAL A 89 10.88 3.59 -3.64
CA VAL A 89 9.49 3.75 -3.14
C VAL A 89 8.84 2.38 -3.00
N VAL A 90 8.48 2.02 -1.77
CA VAL A 90 7.85 0.74 -1.41
C VAL A 90 6.37 0.88 -1.08
N GLY A 91 5.90 2.10 -0.85
CA GLY A 91 4.49 2.41 -0.68
C GLY A 91 4.21 3.89 -0.74
N SER A 92 2.94 4.25 -0.89
CA SER A 92 2.48 5.64 -0.97
C SER A 92 1.05 5.78 -0.46
N VAL A 93 0.73 6.98 0.00
CA VAL A 93 -0.64 7.43 0.30
C VAL A 93 -0.81 8.83 -0.23
N ARG A 94 -1.94 9.07 -0.91
CA ARG A 94 -2.34 10.41 -1.36
C ARG A 94 -3.61 10.87 -0.64
N LEU A 95 -3.71 12.17 -0.39
CA LEU A 95 -4.97 12.82 0.00
C LEU A 95 -5.39 13.81 -1.08
N THR A 96 -6.58 13.61 -1.63
CA THR A 96 -7.14 14.46 -2.69
C THR A 96 -8.18 15.42 -2.10
N PRO A 97 -8.07 16.73 -2.31
CA PRO A 97 -9.07 17.68 -1.80
C PRO A 97 -10.39 17.51 -2.55
N ILE A 98 -11.48 17.42 -1.80
CA ILE A 98 -12.83 17.21 -2.35
C ILE A 98 -13.84 18.16 -1.71
N LEU A 99 -14.97 18.30 -2.40
CA LEU A 99 -16.19 18.85 -1.86
C LEU A 99 -17.27 17.77 -1.83
N VAL A 100 -18.02 17.71 -0.74
CA VAL A 100 -19.27 16.97 -0.63
C VAL A 100 -20.40 18.00 -0.60
N GLY A 101 -21.06 18.19 -1.73
CA GLY A 101 -21.89 19.38 -1.94
C GLY A 101 -21.03 20.65 -1.84
N THR A 102 -21.19 21.39 -0.74
CA THR A 102 -20.37 22.57 -0.40
C THR A 102 -19.38 22.34 0.75
N ALA A 103 -19.43 21.17 1.41
CA ALA A 103 -18.59 20.88 2.56
C ALA A 103 -17.19 20.39 2.13
N PRO A 104 -16.10 21.01 2.61
CA PRO A 104 -14.74 20.56 2.33
C PRO A 104 -14.39 19.28 3.08
N ALA A 105 -13.75 18.35 2.39
CA ALA A 105 -13.24 17.09 2.93
C ALA A 105 -12.00 16.63 2.14
N MET A 106 -11.39 15.53 2.58
CA MET A 106 -10.33 14.86 1.82
C MET A 106 -10.76 13.46 1.40
N LEU A 107 -10.38 13.04 0.20
CA LEU A 107 -10.50 11.67 -0.26
C LEU A 107 -9.17 10.95 -0.06
N LEU A 108 -9.15 9.93 0.80
CA LEU A 108 -7.96 9.11 1.02
C LEU A 108 -7.74 8.13 -0.13
N GLY A 109 -6.52 8.17 -0.63
CA GLY A 109 -5.94 7.22 -1.54
C GLY A 109 -5.55 7.81 -2.90
N PRO A 110 -4.91 7.00 -3.76
CA PRO A 110 -4.63 5.58 -3.51
C PRO A 110 -3.65 5.38 -2.35
N LEU A 111 -3.91 4.33 -1.55
CA LEU A 111 -2.99 3.82 -0.54
C LEU A 111 -2.48 2.48 -1.06
N ALA A 112 -1.20 2.39 -1.37
CA ALA A 112 -0.62 1.20 -1.97
C ALA A 112 0.74 0.88 -1.37
N VAL A 113 0.99 -0.42 -1.19
CA VAL A 113 2.27 -0.95 -0.72
C VAL A 113 2.63 -2.11 -1.62
N ARG A 114 3.87 -2.13 -2.10
CA ARG A 114 4.39 -3.19 -2.96
C ARG A 114 4.21 -4.57 -2.29
N PRO A 115 3.86 -5.64 -3.01
CA PRO A 115 3.57 -6.96 -2.43
C PRO A 115 4.64 -7.50 -1.50
N ALA A 116 5.92 -7.34 -1.84
CA ALA A 116 7.06 -7.77 -1.03
C ALA A 116 7.17 -7.04 0.34
N TRP A 117 6.46 -5.92 0.49
CA TRP A 117 6.50 -5.02 1.64
C TRP A 117 5.19 -5.01 2.43
N LYS A 118 4.19 -5.81 2.01
CA LYS A 118 2.92 -5.94 2.73
C LYS A 118 3.12 -6.64 4.08
N LYS A 119 2.15 -6.43 4.99
CA LYS A 119 2.12 -7.00 6.35
C LYS A 119 3.27 -6.55 7.28
N GLN A 120 3.99 -5.49 6.92
CA GLN A 120 5.05 -4.88 7.74
C GLN A 120 4.62 -3.56 8.44
N GLY A 121 3.31 -3.25 8.44
CA GLY A 121 2.79 -2.02 9.06
C GLY A 121 2.97 -0.72 8.25
N ILE A 122 3.58 -0.78 7.06
CA ILE A 122 3.86 0.40 6.21
C ILE A 122 2.59 1.18 5.85
N GLY A 123 1.54 0.50 5.39
CA GLY A 123 0.28 1.16 5.02
C GLY A 123 -0.37 1.86 6.23
N ALA A 124 -0.26 1.26 7.42
CA ALA A 124 -0.76 1.86 8.65
C ALA A 124 0.05 3.10 9.05
N ALA A 125 1.37 3.07 8.90
CA ALA A 125 2.24 4.21 9.18
C ALA A 125 2.00 5.38 8.21
N LEU A 126 1.88 5.09 6.91
CA LEU A 126 1.50 6.08 5.90
C LEU A 126 0.17 6.74 6.22
N MET A 127 -0.85 5.94 6.54
CA MET A 127 -2.19 6.43 6.88
C MET A 127 -2.16 7.35 8.11
N ARG A 128 -1.50 6.93 9.20
CA ARG A 128 -1.38 7.78 10.41
C ARG A 128 -0.72 9.11 10.10
N LYS A 129 0.41 9.10 9.39
CA LYS A 129 1.17 10.31 9.06
C LYS A 129 0.32 11.28 8.23
N SER A 130 -0.35 10.76 7.20
CA SER A 130 -1.22 11.54 6.33
C SER A 130 -2.43 12.13 7.08
N MET A 131 -3.13 11.32 7.88
CA MET A 131 -4.28 11.77 8.67
C MET A 131 -3.91 12.77 9.76
N GLU A 132 -2.77 12.57 10.43
CA GLU A 132 -2.28 13.50 11.45
C GLU A 132 -1.93 14.85 10.83
N THR A 133 -1.23 14.84 9.68
CA THR A 133 -0.90 16.08 8.96
C THR A 133 -2.16 16.81 8.51
N ALA A 134 -3.16 16.08 7.99
CA ALA A 134 -4.45 16.65 7.61
C ALA A 134 -5.19 17.28 8.80
N ARG A 135 -5.16 16.60 9.97
CA ARG A 135 -5.75 17.14 11.20
C ARG A 135 -5.04 18.43 11.64
N LEU A 136 -3.71 18.47 11.59
CA LEU A 136 -2.91 19.65 11.95
C LEU A 136 -3.13 20.81 10.97
N ALA A 137 -3.37 20.52 9.68
CA ALA A 137 -3.73 21.50 8.66
C ALA A 137 -5.20 21.98 8.78
N GLY A 138 -5.97 21.48 9.74
CA GLY A 138 -7.34 21.94 10.01
C GLY A 138 -8.42 21.23 9.19
N HIS A 139 -8.10 20.16 8.45
CA HIS A 139 -9.12 19.36 7.79
C HIS A 139 -9.97 18.63 8.83
N ARG A 140 -11.28 18.55 8.54
CA ARG A 140 -12.28 18.04 9.49
C ARG A 140 -12.80 16.65 9.16
N LEU A 141 -12.74 16.24 7.89
CA LEU A 141 -13.35 15.02 7.39
C LEU A 141 -12.47 14.37 6.32
N ILE A 142 -12.27 13.05 6.44
CA ILE A 142 -11.66 12.21 5.41
C ILE A 142 -12.67 11.12 5.03
N ILE A 143 -12.87 10.89 3.74
CA ILE A 143 -13.67 9.76 3.23
C ILE A 143 -12.82 8.85 2.35
N LEU A 144 -13.24 7.59 2.18
CA LEU A 144 -12.61 6.64 1.27
C LEU A 144 -13.58 5.53 0.84
N VAL A 145 -13.14 4.77 -0.17
CA VAL A 145 -13.80 3.51 -0.56
C VAL A 145 -12.84 2.35 -0.31
N GLY A 146 -13.15 1.48 0.65
CA GLY A 146 -12.26 0.41 1.10
C GLY A 146 -12.86 -0.52 2.15
N ASP A 147 -12.12 -1.55 2.55
CA ASP A 147 -12.58 -2.57 3.50
C ASP A 147 -12.60 -2.06 4.95
N GLU A 148 -13.77 -1.92 5.56
CA GLU A 148 -13.93 -1.38 6.92
C GLU A 148 -13.02 -2.04 7.96
N PRO A 149 -12.87 -3.37 8.04
CA PRO A 149 -12.01 -3.99 9.06
C PRO A 149 -10.55 -3.52 9.01
N TYR A 150 -10.06 -3.12 7.82
CA TYR A 150 -8.70 -2.59 7.67
C TYR A 150 -8.60 -1.12 8.14
N TYR A 151 -9.63 -0.31 7.89
CA TYR A 151 -9.62 1.13 8.17
C TYR A 151 -10.21 1.50 9.54
N ALA A 152 -11.00 0.61 10.14
CA ALA A 152 -11.65 0.81 11.43
C ALA A 152 -10.69 1.19 12.58
N PRO A 153 -9.47 0.64 12.68
CA PRO A 153 -8.50 1.03 13.70
C PRO A 153 -8.04 2.50 13.62
N PHE A 154 -8.25 3.17 12.49
CA PHE A 154 -7.89 4.58 12.28
C PHE A 154 -9.09 5.52 12.47
N GLY A 155 -10.24 5.00 12.93
CA GLY A 155 -11.44 5.79 13.15
C GLY A 155 -12.36 5.91 11.94
N PHE A 156 -12.11 5.16 10.86
CA PHE A 156 -13.06 5.07 9.76
C PHE A 156 -14.26 4.20 10.13
N ARG A 157 -15.45 4.65 9.74
CA ARG A 157 -16.70 3.92 9.90
C ARG A 157 -17.53 4.07 8.64
N GLN A 158 -18.44 3.13 8.41
CA GLN A 158 -19.38 3.21 7.29
C GLN A 158 -20.18 4.52 7.35
N ILE A 159 -20.30 5.19 6.20
CA ILE A 159 -21.22 6.31 6.02
C ILE A 159 -22.63 5.73 5.94
N VAL A 160 -23.47 6.07 6.90
CA VAL A 160 -24.86 5.61 6.98
C VAL A 160 -25.79 6.69 6.42
N GLY A 161 -26.66 6.31 5.49
CA GLY A 161 -27.63 7.20 4.86
C GLY A 161 -27.24 7.63 3.44
N HIS A 162 -28.24 8.02 2.65
CA HIS A 162 -28.09 8.36 1.22
C HIS A 162 -27.72 9.84 0.97
N GLN A 163 -27.03 10.48 1.92
CA GLN A 163 -26.78 11.92 1.84
C GLN A 163 -25.56 12.26 0.99
N ILE A 164 -24.61 11.33 0.83
CA ILE A 164 -23.36 11.57 0.11
C ILE A 164 -23.32 10.69 -1.14
N GLU A 165 -23.21 11.32 -2.31
CA GLU A 165 -23.27 10.64 -3.61
C GLU A 165 -21.92 10.61 -4.31
N MET A 166 -21.42 9.41 -4.62
CA MET A 166 -20.20 9.23 -5.41
C MET A 166 -20.49 9.29 -6.92
N PRO A 167 -19.55 9.73 -7.78
CA PRO A 167 -19.76 9.86 -9.24
C PRO A 167 -19.82 8.53 -10.00
N ALA A 168 -19.70 7.40 -9.30
CA ALA A 168 -19.97 6.06 -9.80
C ALA A 168 -20.46 5.19 -8.64
N PRO A 169 -21.15 4.06 -8.91
CA PRO A 169 -21.59 3.15 -7.87
C PRO A 169 -20.44 2.68 -6.98
N VAL A 170 -20.69 2.68 -5.67
CA VAL A 170 -19.79 2.14 -4.63
C VAL A 170 -20.57 1.18 -3.77
N GLU A 171 -19.90 0.14 -3.27
CA GLU A 171 -20.50 -0.76 -2.29
C GLU A 171 -20.71 0.02 -0.97
N PRO A 172 -21.95 0.11 -0.43
CA PRO A 172 -22.22 0.95 0.75
C PRO A 172 -21.39 0.57 1.98
N SER A 173 -21.12 -0.72 2.19
CA SER A 173 -20.27 -1.26 3.27
C SER A 173 -18.81 -0.79 3.17
N ARG A 174 -18.37 -0.39 1.98
CA ARG A 174 -17.01 0.09 1.71
C ARG A 174 -16.89 1.60 1.71
N PHE A 175 -17.99 2.34 1.79
CA PHE A 175 -17.94 3.79 1.76
C PHE A 175 -17.80 4.31 3.20
N LEU A 176 -16.59 4.75 3.53
CA LEU A 176 -16.22 5.04 4.91
C LEU A 176 -15.85 6.51 5.11
N ALA A 177 -16.12 7.03 6.30
CA ALA A 177 -15.71 8.35 6.78
C ALA A 177 -14.92 8.26 8.08
N CYS A 178 -13.95 9.15 8.24
CA CYS A 178 -13.27 9.43 9.50
C CYS A 178 -13.43 10.92 9.82
N GLU A 179 -14.09 11.20 10.95
CA GLU A 179 -14.25 12.55 11.49
C GLU A 179 -12.99 12.95 12.27
N LEU A 180 -12.17 13.85 11.72
CA LEU A 180 -10.99 14.40 12.41
C LEU A 180 -11.37 15.43 13.48
N THR A 181 -12.56 16.03 13.33
CA THR A 181 -13.22 16.88 14.32
C THR A 181 -14.55 16.25 14.69
N PRO A 182 -14.96 16.21 15.97
CA PRO A 182 -16.23 15.63 16.36
C PRO A 182 -17.41 16.23 15.57
N ARG A 183 -18.32 15.37 15.09
CA ARG A 183 -19.53 15.76 14.35
C ARG A 183 -19.26 16.47 13.01
N ALA A 184 -18.08 16.31 12.42
CA ALA A 184 -17.77 16.82 11.09
C ALA A 184 -18.71 16.32 10.00
N LEU A 185 -19.37 15.17 10.18
CA LEU A 185 -20.27 14.56 9.20
C LEU A 185 -21.74 15.00 9.37
N LYS A 186 -22.11 15.63 10.50
CA LYS A 186 -23.51 15.82 10.92
C LYS A 186 -24.43 16.46 9.87
N ASP A 187 -23.90 17.36 9.05
CA ASP A 187 -24.67 18.11 8.05
C ASP A 187 -24.01 18.03 6.65
N VAL A 188 -23.22 16.99 6.41
CA VAL A 188 -22.48 16.79 5.16
C VAL A 188 -23.32 15.98 4.18
N GLN A 189 -23.69 16.62 3.07
CA GLN A 189 -24.54 16.03 2.05
C GLN A 189 -24.23 16.57 0.65
N GLY A 190 -24.63 15.83 -0.37
CA GLY A 190 -24.50 16.17 -1.77
C GLY A 190 -23.48 15.29 -2.50
N ARG A 191 -23.23 15.67 -3.76
CA ARG A 191 -22.31 14.96 -4.63
C ARG A 191 -20.86 15.20 -4.24
N VAL A 192 -20.06 14.14 -4.26
CA VAL A 192 -18.61 14.20 -4.10
C VAL A 192 -17.96 14.61 -5.42
N ARG A 193 -17.15 15.67 -5.39
CA ARG A 193 -16.34 16.14 -6.51
C ARG A 193 -14.96 16.59 -6.04
N HIS A 194 -14.02 16.67 -6.96
CA HIS A 194 -12.73 17.29 -6.69
C HIS A 194 -12.93 18.76 -6.31
N ALA A 195 -12.17 19.28 -5.34
CA ALA A 195 -12.31 20.68 -4.92
C ALA A 195 -11.85 21.68 -5.98
N GLY A 196 -10.95 21.28 -6.87
CA GLY A 196 -10.48 22.08 -8.01
C GLY A 196 -11.35 22.02 -9.26
N VAL A 197 -12.44 21.24 -9.27
CA VAL A 197 -13.44 21.31 -10.35
C VAL A 197 -14.42 22.40 -9.96
N ASP A 198 -14.26 23.60 -10.54
CA ASP A 198 -15.25 24.67 -10.40
C ASP A 198 -16.62 24.13 -10.83
N GLY A 199 -17.63 24.38 -10.00
CA GLY A 199 -18.98 23.91 -10.26
C GLY A 199 -19.56 24.69 -11.44
N GLN A 200 -19.49 24.11 -12.63
CA GLN A 200 -20.37 24.44 -13.73
C GLN A 200 -21.78 23.92 -13.45
#